data_AF-A0A423X836-F1
#
_entry.id   AF-A0A423X836-F1
#
_cell.length_a   1.000
_cell.length_b   1.000
_cell.length_c   1.000
_cell.angle_alpha   90.00
_cell.angle_beta   90.00
_cell.angle_gamma   90.00
#
_symmetry.space_group_name_H-M   'P 1'
#
loop_
_entity.id
_entity.type
_entity.pdbx_description
1 polymer ?
#
loop_
_entity_poly.entity_id
_entity_poly.type
_entity_poly.pdbx_seq_one_letter_code
_entity_poly.pdbx_strand_id
1 'polypeptide(L)'
;MSSKEAVRTYGRKARKPPVEKKPLAELDTNLPMSKTTTKGKTGTKETVTKLSKRLSEVNLTPISKEVTLQEKKKKPSSRQKAVLPIPEPTPAPPETPKRPERSTDKETYVPAEDSSEDARILTWEDVCPIGDRIEKIAEASYAEVYRITNERGTSIFKVIRLESPIKPQTKAQVNSGLVDEEPHSENDLAGELQISELLADIPGFVIYKEKYTVQGKTTPALLETHQSFQRKMKRKDPDRLQFYPSPSRYLNDTIFLVVELGDAGTALEDLEILSTDQIWDVFLHVAVALARAENLVKFEHRDLHEGNVCIREVAPAKPKTDKSPCRFGYSGLDVTILDYGLSRAEDTTQIRPTPIAHDLEKDLSLFTSTHAKQCKVYRQMRSYLLKGDRIWLPPKSHNKPRERGVNGPVSWRQHHAYTNVLWLAYLYEYLVKNFQGSKKELAVYRRETQELWAHLDPEAPLEILSFSSAEDIVEFAAEAGWITEEQLVGTAHDEGYSQLGEESIIEIRSARKGEKQLRRTPRRHLQSPEE
;
A
#
# COMPACT_ATOMS: atom_id res chain seq x y z
N MET A 1 -4.57 34.09 -14.19
CA MET A 1 -3.27 34.79 -14.22
C MET A 1 -2.26 33.89 -13.53
N SER A 2 -1.34 33.30 -14.28
CA SER A 2 -0.34 32.36 -13.79
C SER A 2 0.69 33.13 -12.96
N SER A 3 0.68 32.93 -11.65
CA SER A 3 1.74 33.40 -10.76
C SER A 3 2.92 32.46 -10.94
N LYS A 4 4.04 32.97 -11.47
CA LYS A 4 5.32 32.26 -11.40
C LYS A 4 5.63 32.00 -9.93
N GLU A 5 5.58 30.75 -9.49
CA GLU A 5 5.98 30.36 -8.14
C GLU A 5 7.45 30.73 -7.95
N ALA A 6 7.72 31.60 -6.97
CA ALA A 6 9.08 31.92 -6.56
C ALA A 6 9.66 30.68 -5.89
N VAL A 7 10.86 30.26 -6.31
CA VAL A 7 11.62 29.15 -5.69
C VAL A 7 11.77 29.45 -4.20
N ARG A 8 11.10 28.65 -3.35
CA ARG A 8 11.21 28.76 -1.89
C ARG A 8 12.58 28.22 -1.49
N THR A 9 13.39 29.06 -0.85
CA THR A 9 14.72 28.64 -0.38
C THR A 9 14.65 28.25 1.09
N TYR A 10 15.00 27.02 1.39
CA TYR A 10 15.10 26.47 2.75
C TYR A 10 16.57 26.51 3.19
N GLY A 11 16.83 26.96 4.42
CA GLY A 11 18.20 26.96 4.98
C GLY A 11 19.22 27.95 4.38
N ARG A 12 20.46 27.88 4.90
CA ARG A 12 21.58 28.75 4.47
C ARG A 12 22.29 28.15 3.24
N LYS A 13 22.17 28.80 2.08
CA LYS A 13 22.85 28.42 0.83
C LYS A 13 24.33 28.07 1.06
N ALA A 14 24.70 26.82 0.82
CA ALA A 14 26.08 26.49 0.45
C ALA A 14 26.38 27.15 -0.90
N ARG A 15 27.42 28.00 -0.96
CA ARG A 15 27.79 28.73 -2.18
C ARG A 15 28.26 27.75 -3.27
N LYS A 16 27.48 27.58 -4.34
CA LYS A 16 27.93 27.07 -5.65
C LYS A 16 27.22 27.84 -6.80
N PRO A 17 27.84 27.94 -7.99
CA PRO A 17 27.42 28.84 -9.07
C PRO A 17 26.16 28.34 -9.79
N PRO A 18 25.44 29.20 -10.55
CA PRO A 18 24.10 28.90 -11.05
C PRO A 18 24.16 27.87 -12.18
N VAL A 19 23.38 26.79 -12.05
CA VAL A 19 23.17 25.78 -13.09
C VAL A 19 21.68 25.76 -13.44
N GLU A 20 21.37 25.69 -14.72
CA GLU A 20 20.02 25.74 -15.28
C GLU A 20 19.16 24.57 -14.75
N LYS A 21 18.00 24.89 -14.17
CA LYS A 21 17.00 23.92 -13.71
C LYS A 21 16.42 23.17 -14.90
N LYS A 22 16.71 21.87 -15.02
CA LYS A 22 15.94 20.95 -15.87
C LYS A 22 14.89 20.23 -15.02
N PRO A 23 13.63 20.12 -15.46
CA PRO A 23 12.61 19.34 -14.77
C PRO A 23 12.99 17.84 -14.77
N LEU A 24 12.69 17.15 -13.67
CA LEU A 24 13.02 15.72 -13.42
C LEU A 24 12.41 14.71 -14.42
N ALA A 25 11.75 15.14 -15.50
CA ALA A 25 10.91 14.29 -16.35
C ALA A 25 11.31 14.21 -17.84
N GLU A 26 12.45 14.76 -18.27
CA GLU A 26 12.84 14.69 -19.69
C GLU A 26 13.86 13.57 -19.97
N LEU A 27 13.35 12.39 -20.32
CA LEU A 27 14.10 11.34 -21.02
C LEU A 27 14.00 11.58 -22.54
N ASP A 28 15.05 12.16 -23.12
CA ASP A 28 15.21 12.27 -24.58
C ASP A 28 15.44 10.88 -25.19
N THR A 29 14.38 10.29 -25.73
CA THR A 29 14.39 8.98 -26.42
C THR A 29 14.79 9.14 -27.87
N ASN A 30 16.03 9.55 -28.19
CA ASN A 30 16.58 9.37 -29.55
C ASN A 30 18.10 9.62 -29.61
N LEU A 31 18.92 8.56 -29.67
CA LEU A 31 20.21 8.57 -30.40
C LEU A 31 20.68 7.12 -30.72
N PRO A 32 21.20 6.85 -31.92
CA PRO A 32 21.40 5.49 -32.44
C PRO A 32 22.75 4.87 -32.05
N MET A 33 22.72 3.54 -31.85
CA MET A 33 23.85 2.70 -31.49
C MET A 33 24.99 2.75 -32.52
N SER A 34 26.19 3.15 -32.09
CA SER A 34 27.44 2.92 -32.82
C SER A 34 28.15 1.67 -32.29
N LYS A 35 28.50 0.76 -33.20
CA LYS A 35 29.22 -0.49 -32.95
C LYS A 35 30.68 -0.20 -32.58
N THR A 36 31.15 -0.78 -31.48
CA THR A 36 32.59 -0.94 -31.23
C THR A 36 32.95 -2.36 -30.78
N THR A 37 33.91 -2.89 -31.51
CA THR A 37 34.53 -4.22 -31.47
C THR A 37 35.33 -4.49 -30.19
N THR A 38 35.14 -5.67 -29.60
CA THR A 38 35.97 -6.22 -28.52
C THR A 38 37.22 -6.92 -29.08
N LYS A 39 38.41 -6.48 -28.63
CA LYS A 39 39.66 -7.26 -28.69
C LYS A 39 39.87 -7.93 -27.34
N GLY A 40 39.94 -9.26 -27.34
CA GLY A 40 40.25 -10.05 -26.15
C GLY A 40 41.72 -9.92 -25.70
N LYS A 41 41.94 -10.21 -24.42
CA LYS A 41 43.20 -10.74 -23.90
C LYS A 41 42.93 -11.65 -22.70
N THR A 42 43.66 -12.76 -22.72
CA THR A 42 43.57 -13.99 -21.94
C THR A 42 44.52 -14.00 -20.74
N GLY A 43 44.18 -14.81 -19.73
CA GLY A 43 45.07 -15.34 -18.67
C GLY A 43 44.50 -15.07 -17.28
N THR A 44 44.26 -16.02 -16.37
CA THR A 44 44.90 -17.32 -16.16
C THR A 44 43.97 -18.24 -15.35
N LYS A 45 43.92 -19.52 -15.75
CA LYS A 45 43.32 -20.64 -15.01
C LYS A 45 44.24 -21.03 -13.85
N GLU A 46 43.73 -21.01 -12.63
CA GLU A 46 44.17 -21.95 -11.59
C GLU A 46 43.01 -22.87 -11.18
N THR A 47 43.35 -24.13 -11.04
CA THR A 47 42.55 -25.34 -11.16
C THR A 47 41.69 -25.68 -9.93
N VAL A 48 40.49 -26.19 -10.22
CA VAL A 48 39.43 -26.75 -9.35
C VAL A 48 39.90 -27.89 -8.41
N THR A 49 41.15 -28.33 -8.49
CA THR A 49 41.72 -29.40 -7.65
C THR A 49 42.25 -28.96 -6.28
N LYS A 50 42.28 -27.66 -5.96
CA LYS A 50 42.64 -27.15 -4.60
C LYS A 50 41.45 -26.98 -3.65
N LEU A 51 40.21 -26.98 -4.15
CA LEU A 51 38.99 -26.85 -3.33
C LEU A 51 38.46 -28.20 -2.80
N SER A 52 38.69 -29.29 -3.53
CA SER A 52 38.22 -30.63 -3.12
C SER A 52 39.00 -31.26 -1.95
N LYS A 53 40.10 -30.65 -1.50
CA LYS A 53 40.92 -31.16 -0.38
C LYS A 53 40.74 -30.37 0.93
N ARG A 54 39.85 -29.38 0.95
CA ARG A 54 39.49 -28.60 2.15
C ARG A 54 38.09 -28.92 2.70
N LEU A 55 37.36 -29.85 2.08
CA LEU A 55 36.01 -30.25 2.49
C LEU A 55 35.95 -31.60 3.26
N SER A 56 37.09 -32.24 3.53
CA SER A 56 37.13 -33.58 4.16
C SER A 56 37.52 -33.60 5.64
N GLU A 57 37.62 -32.46 6.32
CA GLU A 57 37.97 -32.41 7.75
C GLU A 57 37.15 -31.36 8.50
N VAL A 58 35.85 -31.62 8.70
CA VAL A 58 35.11 -31.05 9.83
C VAL A 58 34.12 -32.10 10.36
N ASN A 59 34.44 -32.66 11.53
CA ASN A 59 33.57 -33.54 12.30
C ASN A 59 32.58 -32.70 13.11
N LEU A 60 31.28 -33.02 13.02
CA LEU A 60 30.22 -32.46 13.85
C LEU A 60 29.89 -33.43 14.99
N THR A 61 30.01 -32.97 16.24
CA THR A 61 29.46 -33.64 17.43
C THR A 61 28.21 -32.90 17.92
N PRO A 62 27.12 -33.61 18.29
CA PRO A 62 25.87 -32.98 18.72
C PRO A 62 25.91 -32.60 20.21
N ILE A 63 25.36 -31.44 20.57
CA ILE A 63 25.10 -31.07 21.97
C ILE A 63 23.60 -30.85 22.16
N SER A 64 22.99 -31.80 22.84
CA SER A 64 21.69 -31.72 23.51
C SER A 64 21.85 -30.93 24.81
N LYS A 65 20.91 -30.03 25.13
CA LYS A 65 20.73 -29.52 26.50
C LYS A 65 19.27 -29.59 26.91
N GLU A 66 19.03 -30.47 27.87
CA GLU A 66 17.85 -30.56 28.71
C GLU A 66 17.72 -29.31 29.59
N VAL A 67 16.47 -28.85 29.80
CA VAL A 67 16.14 -27.87 30.83
C VAL A 67 15.22 -28.54 31.84
N THR A 68 15.72 -28.67 33.06
CA THR A 68 15.05 -29.30 34.21
C THR A 68 14.09 -28.34 34.89
N LEU A 69 12.88 -28.83 35.18
CA LEU A 69 11.87 -28.21 36.04
C LEU A 69 12.31 -28.21 37.52
N GLN A 70 12.11 -27.11 38.24
CA GLN A 70 12.06 -27.11 39.71
C GLN A 70 10.82 -26.37 40.21
N GLU A 71 9.90 -27.14 40.79
CA GLU A 71 8.81 -26.67 41.63
C GLU A 71 9.33 -26.18 43.00
N LYS A 72 8.79 -25.07 43.52
CA LYS A 72 8.79 -24.78 44.96
C LYS A 72 7.39 -24.39 45.43
N LYS A 73 6.80 -25.29 46.23
CA LYS A 73 5.57 -25.12 47.02
C LYS A 73 5.80 -24.15 48.18
N LYS A 74 4.86 -23.23 48.45
CA LYS A 74 4.44 -22.78 49.81
C LYS A 74 2.97 -22.30 49.80
N LYS A 75 2.16 -22.85 50.71
CA LYS A 75 0.85 -22.35 51.19
C LYS A 75 1.06 -21.74 52.61
N PRO A 76 0.01 -21.29 53.34
CA PRO A 76 -0.77 -20.06 53.18
C PRO A 76 -0.68 -19.16 54.45
N SER A 77 -1.14 -17.90 54.40
CA SER A 77 -1.35 -17.07 55.60
C SER A 77 -2.52 -16.09 55.42
N SER A 78 -3.16 -15.77 56.52
CA SER A 78 -4.55 -15.41 56.72
C SER A 78 -4.90 -13.91 56.70
N ARG A 79 -6.07 -13.60 56.13
CA ARG A 79 -7.06 -12.53 56.43
C ARG A 79 -6.59 -11.21 57.06
N GLN A 80 -6.98 -10.11 56.41
CA GLN A 80 -7.85 -9.08 57.01
C GLN A 80 -8.71 -8.39 55.93
N LYS A 81 -9.98 -8.15 56.28
CA LYS A 81 -11.04 -7.55 55.47
C LYS A 81 -10.88 -6.02 55.42
N ALA A 82 -11.05 -5.43 54.26
CA ALA A 82 -11.47 -4.03 54.11
C ALA A 82 -12.60 -3.94 53.08
N VAL A 83 -13.54 -3.06 53.37
CA VAL A 83 -14.90 -2.95 52.83
C VAL A 83 -14.90 -2.35 51.41
N LEU A 84 -15.73 -2.93 50.53
CA LEU A 84 -15.99 -2.46 49.16
C LEU A 84 -16.99 -1.28 49.16
N PRO A 85 -16.78 -0.22 48.37
CA PRO A 85 -17.86 0.65 47.93
C PRO A 85 -18.67 -0.03 46.81
N ILE A 86 -19.97 0.21 46.83
CA ILE A 86 -21.00 -0.26 45.90
C ILE A 86 -20.71 0.27 44.48
N PRO A 87 -20.76 -0.55 43.42
CA PRO A 87 -20.73 -0.06 42.05
C PRO A 87 -22.06 0.58 41.66
N GLU A 88 -22.01 1.82 41.18
CA GLU A 88 -23.11 2.48 40.47
C GLU A 88 -23.46 1.72 39.18
N PRO A 89 -24.73 1.74 38.74
CA PRO A 89 -25.21 0.93 37.62
C PRO A 89 -24.58 1.39 36.30
N THR A 90 -24.00 0.43 35.59
CA THR A 90 -23.51 0.56 34.22
C THR A 90 -24.63 1.05 33.29
N PRO A 91 -24.46 2.17 32.55
CA PRO A 91 -25.42 2.55 31.52
C PRO A 91 -25.33 1.56 30.34
N ALA A 92 -26.51 1.21 29.81
CA ALA A 92 -26.68 0.33 28.65
C ALA A 92 -25.88 0.83 27.43
N PRO A 93 -25.42 -0.09 26.55
CA PRO A 93 -24.73 0.31 25.33
C PRO A 93 -25.66 1.14 24.43
N PRO A 94 -25.16 2.21 23.79
CA PRO A 94 -25.98 3.05 22.94
C PRO A 94 -26.47 2.26 21.72
N GLU A 95 -27.76 2.34 21.42
CA GLU A 95 -28.31 1.90 20.14
C GLU A 95 -27.65 2.70 19.01
N THR A 96 -27.07 1.99 18.06
CA THR A 96 -26.60 2.56 16.79
C THR A 96 -27.76 3.25 16.07
N PRO A 97 -27.65 4.54 15.71
CA PRO A 97 -28.69 5.20 14.93
C PRO A 97 -28.76 4.58 13.53
N LYS A 98 -29.93 4.05 13.17
CA LYS A 98 -30.24 3.72 11.78
C LYS A 98 -30.11 4.99 10.92
N ARG A 99 -29.36 4.88 9.84
CA ARG A 99 -29.25 5.92 8.79
C ARG A 99 -30.66 6.32 8.33
N PRO A 100 -31.00 7.62 8.23
CA PRO A 100 -32.27 8.01 7.61
C PRO A 100 -32.25 7.64 6.12
N GLU A 101 -33.41 7.21 5.63
CA GLU A 101 -33.63 6.87 4.22
C GLU A 101 -33.18 8.02 3.31
N ARG A 102 -32.43 7.67 2.27
CA ARG A 102 -31.89 8.60 1.29
C ARG A 102 -33.05 9.17 0.46
N SER A 103 -33.34 10.46 0.62
CA SER A 103 -34.24 11.19 -0.27
C SER A 103 -33.66 11.19 -1.68
N THR A 104 -34.45 10.72 -2.65
CA THR A 104 -34.13 10.71 -4.07
C THR A 104 -34.27 12.12 -4.65
N ASP A 105 -33.21 12.92 -4.56
CA ASP A 105 -33.07 14.09 -5.43
C ASP A 105 -32.37 13.64 -6.71
N LYS A 106 -33.13 13.64 -7.80
CA LYS A 106 -32.66 13.35 -9.16
C LYS A 106 -31.88 14.55 -9.68
N GLU A 107 -30.56 14.52 -9.56
CA GLU A 107 -29.69 15.28 -10.48
C GLU A 107 -29.49 14.44 -11.75
N THR A 108 -30.06 14.91 -12.86
CA THR A 108 -29.85 14.36 -14.20
C THR A 108 -28.40 14.52 -14.63
N TYR A 109 -27.64 13.44 -14.54
CA TYR A 109 -26.33 13.29 -15.18
C TYR A 109 -26.50 12.52 -16.50
N VAL A 110 -25.91 13.07 -17.56
CA VAL A 110 -25.88 12.47 -18.89
C VAL A 110 -24.81 11.38 -18.87
N PRO A 111 -25.12 10.10 -19.16
CA PRO A 111 -24.13 9.04 -19.16
C PRO A 111 -23.05 9.34 -20.19
N ALA A 112 -21.78 9.30 -19.76
CA ALA A 112 -20.67 9.10 -20.68
C ALA A 112 -20.89 7.75 -21.38
N GLU A 113 -20.61 7.72 -22.69
CA GLU A 113 -20.78 6.56 -23.54
C GLU A 113 -20.08 5.33 -22.92
N ASP A 114 -20.88 4.28 -22.68
CA ASP A 114 -20.44 2.94 -22.34
C ASP A 114 -19.44 2.47 -23.41
N SER A 115 -18.15 2.50 -23.07
CA SER A 115 -17.20 1.56 -23.65
C SER A 115 -17.26 0.30 -22.80
N SER A 116 -18.35 -0.45 -22.96
CA SER A 116 -18.42 -1.82 -22.45
C SER A 116 -17.45 -2.68 -23.27
N GLU A 117 -16.16 -2.61 -22.95
CA GLU A 117 -15.34 -3.79 -23.15
C GLU A 117 -15.96 -4.88 -22.29
N ASP A 118 -16.50 -5.93 -22.92
CA ASP A 118 -17.08 -7.10 -22.26
C ASP A 118 -16.04 -7.67 -21.28
N ALA A 119 -16.03 -7.21 -20.03
CA ALA A 119 -15.13 -7.70 -18.99
C ALA A 119 -15.41 -9.19 -18.83
N ARG A 120 -14.46 -10.00 -19.31
CA ARG A 120 -14.57 -11.45 -19.33
C ARG A 120 -14.77 -11.94 -17.91
N ILE A 121 -15.97 -12.46 -17.61
CA ILE A 121 -16.26 -13.08 -16.32
C ILE A 121 -15.43 -14.37 -16.21
N LEU A 122 -14.54 -14.42 -15.24
CA LEU A 122 -13.69 -15.56 -14.92
C LEU A 122 -14.24 -16.37 -13.75
N THR A 123 -13.84 -17.63 -13.61
CA THR A 123 -14.07 -18.41 -12.38
C THR A 123 -12.87 -18.34 -11.45
N TRP A 124 -13.06 -18.75 -10.20
CA TRP A 124 -11.94 -18.85 -9.25
C TRP A 124 -10.86 -19.84 -9.69
N GLU A 125 -11.19 -20.86 -10.49
CA GLU A 125 -10.21 -21.78 -11.08
C GLU A 125 -9.43 -21.18 -12.26
N ASP A 126 -9.98 -20.17 -12.94
CA ASP A 126 -9.25 -19.43 -13.98
C ASP A 126 -8.19 -18.51 -13.33
N VAL A 127 -8.57 -17.88 -12.22
CA VAL A 127 -7.78 -16.86 -11.51
C VAL A 127 -6.80 -17.47 -10.50
N CYS A 128 -7.19 -18.59 -9.90
CA CYS A 128 -6.40 -19.36 -8.94
C CYS A 128 -6.38 -20.84 -9.34
N PRO A 129 -5.68 -21.22 -10.43
CA PRO A 129 -5.68 -22.58 -10.93
C PRO A 129 -5.07 -23.59 -9.94
N ILE A 130 -5.45 -24.86 -10.13
CA ILE A 130 -4.94 -25.96 -9.30
C ILE A 130 -3.42 -26.07 -9.47
N GLY A 131 -2.69 -26.00 -8.37
CA GLY A 131 -1.22 -26.06 -8.34
C GLY A 131 -0.59 -24.76 -7.86
N ASP A 132 -1.30 -23.65 -7.96
CA ASP A 132 -0.83 -22.34 -7.50
C ASP A 132 -0.78 -22.30 -5.96
N ARG A 133 0.25 -21.64 -5.43
CA ARG A 133 0.34 -21.36 -3.99
C ARG A 133 -0.45 -20.10 -3.68
N ILE A 134 -1.54 -20.25 -2.93
CA ILE A 134 -2.44 -19.14 -2.55
C ILE A 134 -2.33 -18.87 -1.06
N GLU A 135 -1.92 -17.66 -0.69
CA GLU A 135 -1.78 -17.23 0.69
C GLU A 135 -2.61 -15.96 0.94
N LYS A 136 -3.61 -16.02 1.82
CA LYS A 136 -4.23 -14.79 2.32
C LYS A 136 -3.24 -14.07 3.24
N ILE A 137 -2.85 -12.86 2.85
CA ILE A 137 -1.80 -12.09 3.54
C ILE A 137 -2.38 -10.96 4.39
N ALA A 138 -3.50 -10.36 3.98
CA ALA A 138 -4.11 -9.24 4.70
C ALA A 138 -5.64 -9.16 4.53
N GLU A 139 -6.25 -8.34 5.37
CA GLU A 139 -7.61 -7.84 5.26
C GLU A 139 -7.52 -6.31 5.30
N ALA A 140 -7.98 -5.65 4.24
CA ALA A 140 -8.05 -4.19 4.13
C ALA A 140 -9.48 -3.71 4.44
N SER A 141 -9.76 -2.42 4.27
CA SER A 141 -11.07 -1.82 4.58
C SER A 141 -12.23 -2.38 3.77
N TYR A 142 -12.00 -2.74 2.50
CA TYR A 142 -13.01 -3.26 1.56
C TYR A 142 -12.46 -4.39 0.66
N ALA A 143 -11.32 -4.99 1.04
CA ALA A 143 -10.72 -6.08 0.26
C ALA A 143 -10.09 -7.18 1.13
N GLU A 144 -10.16 -8.41 0.64
CA GLU A 144 -9.25 -9.49 1.06
C GLU A 144 -8.03 -9.48 0.13
N VAL A 145 -6.83 -9.62 0.70
CA VAL A 145 -5.58 -9.57 -0.09
C VAL A 145 -4.89 -10.92 -0.07
N TYR A 146 -4.58 -11.44 -1.26
CA TYR A 146 -3.97 -12.75 -1.46
C TYR A 146 -2.65 -12.61 -2.21
N ARG A 147 -1.61 -13.33 -1.79
CA ARG A 147 -0.41 -13.57 -2.59
C ARG A 147 -0.58 -14.88 -3.34
N ILE A 148 -0.39 -14.84 -4.65
CA ILE A 148 -0.46 -16.02 -5.52
C ILE A 148 0.88 -16.20 -6.21
N THR A 149 1.44 -17.40 -6.11
CA THR A 149 2.72 -17.77 -6.73
C THR A 149 2.55 -19.00 -7.59
N ASN A 150 3.00 -18.91 -8.84
CA ASN A 150 3.05 -20.02 -9.80
C ASN A 150 4.32 -19.95 -10.66
N GLU A 151 4.43 -20.80 -11.68
CA GLU A 151 5.63 -20.89 -12.53
C GLU A 151 5.95 -19.60 -13.31
N ARG A 152 4.96 -18.71 -13.51
CA ARG A 152 5.13 -17.40 -14.17
C ARG A 152 5.61 -16.31 -13.22
N GLY A 153 5.42 -16.47 -11.92
CA GLY A 153 5.86 -15.50 -10.92
C GLY A 153 4.89 -15.36 -9.74
N THR A 154 4.96 -14.21 -9.10
CA THR A 154 4.11 -13.85 -7.94
C THR A 154 3.31 -12.59 -8.24
N SER A 155 2.02 -12.62 -7.90
CA SER A 155 1.13 -11.47 -7.94
C SER A 155 0.37 -11.33 -6.62
N ILE A 156 -0.08 -10.11 -6.33
CA ILE A 156 -0.97 -9.78 -5.22
C ILE A 156 -2.37 -9.52 -5.77
N PHE A 157 -3.37 -10.24 -5.28
CA PHE A 157 -4.76 -10.10 -5.68
C PHE A 157 -5.51 -9.37 -4.57
N LYS A 158 -5.98 -8.16 -4.88
CA LYS A 158 -6.93 -7.42 -4.05
C LYS A 158 -8.34 -7.80 -4.49
N VAL A 159 -9.03 -8.57 -3.65
CA VAL A 159 -10.35 -9.16 -3.93
C VAL A 159 -11.41 -8.36 -3.21
N ILE A 160 -12.34 -7.78 -3.96
CA ILE A 160 -13.41 -6.92 -3.47
C ILE A 160 -14.75 -7.55 -3.85
N ARG A 161 -15.65 -7.69 -2.88
CA ARG A 161 -16.95 -8.31 -3.12
C ARG A 161 -17.90 -7.30 -3.75
N LEU A 162 -18.45 -7.64 -4.91
CA LEU A 162 -19.46 -6.82 -5.57
C LEU A 162 -20.87 -7.17 -5.10
N GLU A 163 -21.84 -6.30 -5.37
CA GLU A 163 -23.26 -6.51 -5.08
C GLU A 163 -23.77 -7.84 -5.66
N SER A 164 -23.80 -8.85 -4.79
CA SER A 164 -24.09 -10.23 -5.17
C SER A 164 -24.47 -11.06 -3.95
N PRO A 165 -25.27 -12.12 -4.11
CA PRO A 165 -25.78 -12.90 -2.99
C PRO A 165 -24.71 -13.82 -2.41
N ILE A 166 -24.82 -14.05 -1.10
CA ILE A 166 -24.07 -15.09 -0.36
C ILE A 166 -25.03 -15.88 0.52
N LYS A 167 -24.63 -17.08 0.94
CA LYS A 167 -25.42 -17.84 1.93
C LYS A 167 -25.57 -17.03 3.22
N PRO A 168 -26.75 -17.05 3.88
CA PRO A 168 -26.93 -16.37 5.15
C PRO A 168 -26.01 -16.96 6.23
N GLN A 169 -25.74 -16.16 7.27
CA GLN A 169 -24.99 -16.61 8.42
C GLN A 169 -25.73 -17.75 9.15
N THR A 170 -24.97 -18.71 9.67
CA THR A 170 -25.49 -19.73 10.58
C THR A 170 -25.77 -19.14 11.97
N LYS A 171 -26.61 -19.79 12.77
CA LYS A 171 -26.87 -19.38 14.17
C LYS A 171 -25.58 -19.25 15.00
N ALA A 172 -24.61 -20.15 14.77
CA ALA A 172 -23.31 -20.08 15.45
C ALA A 172 -22.51 -18.84 15.05
N GLN A 173 -22.53 -18.46 13.76
CA GLN A 173 -21.85 -17.26 13.27
C GLN A 173 -22.47 -15.98 13.81
N VAL A 174 -23.80 -15.89 13.82
CA VAL A 174 -24.53 -14.78 14.44
C VAL A 174 -24.17 -14.67 15.92
N ASN A 175 -24.21 -15.78 16.66
CA ASN A 175 -23.87 -15.80 18.09
C ASN A 175 -22.39 -15.47 18.36
N SER A 176 -21.50 -15.69 17.41
CA SER A 176 -20.08 -15.33 17.52
C SER A 176 -19.78 -13.85 17.25
N GLY A 177 -20.80 -13.06 16.89
CA GLY A 177 -20.62 -11.65 16.51
C GLY A 177 -19.94 -11.48 15.16
N LEU A 178 -20.07 -12.45 14.24
CA LEU A 178 -19.57 -12.30 12.88
C LEU A 178 -20.31 -11.14 12.22
N VAL A 179 -19.57 -10.13 11.81
CA VAL A 179 -20.07 -9.05 10.96
C VAL A 179 -19.68 -9.43 9.54
N ASP A 180 -20.59 -9.29 8.58
CA ASP A 180 -20.21 -9.44 7.18
C ASP A 180 -19.86 -8.06 6.63
N GLU A 181 -18.74 -7.97 5.93
CA GLU A 181 -18.40 -6.83 5.08
C GLU A 181 -19.54 -6.59 4.08
N GLU A 182 -19.84 -5.33 3.80
CA GLU A 182 -20.90 -4.93 2.88
C GLU A 182 -20.38 -4.93 1.44
N PRO A 183 -21.17 -5.37 0.45
CA PRO A 183 -20.69 -5.39 -0.93
C PRO A 183 -20.50 -3.97 -1.47
N HIS A 184 -19.58 -3.83 -2.42
CA HIS A 184 -19.23 -2.55 -3.04
C HIS A 184 -19.72 -2.47 -4.48
N SER A 185 -20.00 -1.24 -4.95
CA SER A 185 -20.24 -0.99 -6.37
C SER A 185 -18.92 -0.74 -7.10
N GLU A 186 -18.86 -1.07 -8.40
CA GLU A 186 -17.67 -0.75 -9.21
C GLU A 186 -17.37 0.76 -9.22
N ASN A 187 -18.41 1.59 -9.12
CA ASN A 187 -18.29 3.04 -9.03
C ASN A 187 -17.57 3.51 -7.75
N ASP A 188 -17.71 2.77 -6.63
CA ASP A 188 -16.99 3.09 -5.40
C ASP A 188 -15.47 2.89 -5.54
N LEU A 189 -15.06 2.04 -6.48
CA LEU A 189 -13.67 1.64 -6.72
C LEU A 189 -13.05 2.34 -7.93
N ALA A 190 -13.88 2.91 -8.82
CA ALA A 190 -13.43 3.54 -10.06
C ALA A 190 -12.34 4.60 -9.82
N GLY A 191 -12.46 5.39 -8.75
CA GLY A 191 -11.45 6.39 -8.40
C GLY A 191 -10.10 5.78 -8.01
N GLU A 192 -10.10 4.73 -7.20
CA GLU A 192 -8.86 4.03 -6.82
C GLU A 192 -8.18 3.38 -8.03
N LEU A 193 -8.97 2.72 -8.90
CA LEU A 193 -8.46 2.07 -10.11
C LEU A 193 -7.84 3.06 -11.08
N GLN A 194 -8.53 4.18 -11.35
CA GLN A 194 -7.99 5.22 -12.23
C GLN A 194 -6.70 5.83 -11.67
N ILE A 195 -6.62 6.04 -10.35
CA ILE A 195 -5.37 6.50 -9.72
C ILE A 195 -4.28 5.43 -9.84
N SER A 196 -4.61 4.15 -9.68
CA SER A 196 -3.66 3.04 -9.85
C SER A 196 -3.07 3.01 -11.26
N GLU A 197 -3.91 3.18 -12.28
CA GLU A 197 -3.50 3.26 -13.69
C GLU A 197 -2.57 4.46 -13.94
N LEU A 198 -2.89 5.63 -13.38
CA LEU A 198 -2.06 6.84 -13.51
C LEU A 198 -0.68 6.72 -12.84
N LEU A 199 -0.55 5.88 -11.82
CA LEU A 199 0.68 5.68 -11.05
C LEU A 199 1.50 4.49 -11.54
N ALA A 200 0.96 3.64 -12.43
CA ALA A 200 1.55 2.35 -12.80
C ALA A 200 2.99 2.47 -13.32
N ASP A 201 3.29 3.52 -14.09
CA ASP A 201 4.60 3.77 -14.68
C ASP A 201 5.53 4.65 -13.81
N ILE A 202 5.10 5.01 -12.59
CA ILE A 202 5.87 5.87 -11.69
C ILE A 202 6.63 4.99 -10.68
N PRO A 203 7.99 5.01 -10.69
CA PRO A 203 8.76 4.21 -9.75
C PRO A 203 8.44 4.57 -8.29
N GLY A 204 8.33 3.54 -7.45
CA GLY A 204 7.98 3.64 -6.03
C GLY A 204 6.49 3.42 -5.75
N PHE A 205 5.65 3.19 -6.76
CA PHE A 205 4.24 2.79 -6.61
C PHE A 205 4.05 1.32 -7.02
N VAL A 206 2.97 0.70 -6.55
CA VAL A 206 2.70 -0.69 -6.92
C VAL A 206 2.29 -0.79 -8.38
N ILE A 207 2.87 -1.78 -9.05
CA ILE A 207 2.56 -2.10 -10.43
C ILE A 207 1.13 -2.62 -10.49
N TYR A 208 0.27 -1.89 -11.20
CA TYR A 208 -1.05 -2.35 -11.62
C TYR A 208 -0.90 -3.25 -12.85
N LYS A 209 -1.40 -4.49 -12.81
CA LYS A 209 -1.32 -5.39 -13.97
C LYS A 209 -2.61 -5.41 -14.77
N GLU A 210 -3.70 -5.81 -14.12
CA GLU A 210 -4.99 -6.07 -14.77
C GLU A 210 -6.10 -6.15 -13.72
N LYS A 211 -7.36 -6.05 -14.13
CA LYS A 211 -8.54 -6.35 -13.29
C LYS A 211 -9.45 -7.37 -13.94
N TYR A 212 -10.13 -8.16 -13.10
CA TYR A 212 -11.02 -9.22 -13.54
C TYR A 212 -12.31 -9.22 -12.75
N THR A 213 -13.42 -9.50 -13.43
CA THR A 213 -14.67 -9.86 -12.76
C THR A 213 -14.70 -11.37 -12.57
N VAL A 214 -14.75 -11.82 -11.31
CA VAL A 214 -14.77 -13.24 -10.95
C VAL A 214 -16.13 -13.61 -10.41
N GLN A 215 -16.74 -14.65 -10.97
CA GLN A 215 -18.04 -15.14 -10.54
C GLN A 215 -17.97 -16.62 -10.16
N GLY A 216 -18.54 -16.95 -9.00
CA GLY A 216 -18.84 -18.31 -8.64
C GLY A 216 -18.41 -18.74 -7.25
N LYS A 217 -18.59 -20.04 -7.01
CA LYS A 217 -18.15 -20.68 -5.77
C LYS A 217 -16.62 -20.68 -5.70
N THR A 218 -16.12 -20.54 -4.48
CA THR A 218 -14.68 -20.57 -4.21
C THR A 218 -14.07 -21.96 -4.40
N THR A 219 -12.74 -22.01 -4.51
CA THR A 219 -11.96 -23.25 -4.51
C THR A 219 -11.65 -23.74 -3.08
N PRO A 220 -11.37 -25.04 -2.87
CA PRO A 220 -10.92 -25.53 -1.57
C PRO A 220 -9.68 -24.80 -1.03
N ALA A 221 -8.73 -24.46 -1.91
CA ALA A 221 -7.50 -23.75 -1.54
C ALA A 221 -7.77 -22.35 -0.95
N LEU A 222 -8.71 -21.60 -1.52
CA LEU A 222 -9.13 -20.29 -0.98
C LEU A 222 -9.81 -20.42 0.39
N LEU A 223 -10.61 -21.47 0.59
CA LEU A 223 -11.21 -21.75 1.89
C LEU A 223 -10.14 -22.08 2.95
N GLU A 224 -9.19 -22.94 2.61
CA GLU A 224 -8.10 -23.34 3.50
C GLU A 224 -7.20 -22.17 3.91
N THR A 225 -6.86 -21.31 2.94
CA THR A 225 -6.03 -20.13 3.21
C THR A 225 -6.77 -19.11 4.09
N HIS A 226 -8.07 -18.87 3.85
CA HIS A 226 -8.91 -18.04 4.71
C HIS A 226 -8.96 -18.61 6.14
N GLN A 227 -9.22 -19.90 6.32
CA GLN A 227 -9.27 -20.53 7.64
C GLN A 227 -7.92 -20.46 8.37
N SER A 228 -6.81 -20.62 7.64
CA SER A 228 -5.46 -20.53 8.19
C SER A 228 -5.14 -19.10 8.65
N PHE A 229 -5.51 -18.11 7.85
CA PHE A 229 -5.41 -16.69 8.20
C PHE A 229 -6.24 -16.37 9.46
N GLN A 230 -7.53 -16.74 9.51
CA GLN A 230 -8.37 -16.46 10.68
C GLN A 230 -7.81 -17.11 11.96
N ARG A 231 -7.32 -18.36 11.87
CA ARG A 231 -6.68 -19.02 13.02
C ARG A 231 -5.39 -18.34 13.45
N LYS A 232 -4.58 -17.81 12.51
CA LYS A 232 -3.37 -17.04 12.81
C LYS A 232 -3.73 -15.72 13.50
N MET A 233 -4.71 -15.00 12.98
CA MET A 233 -5.12 -13.71 13.53
C MET A 233 -5.76 -13.84 14.91
N LYS A 234 -6.65 -14.83 15.14
CA LYS A 234 -7.22 -15.10 16.47
C LYS A 234 -6.20 -15.51 17.53
N ARG A 235 -5.06 -16.10 17.13
CA ARG A 235 -3.96 -16.39 18.07
C ARG A 235 -3.20 -15.13 18.45
N LYS A 236 -3.07 -14.16 17.54
CA LYS A 236 -2.44 -12.86 17.81
C LYS A 236 -3.36 -11.97 18.65
N ASP A 237 -4.64 -11.96 18.33
CA ASP A 237 -5.67 -11.17 18.99
C ASP A 237 -6.96 -12.01 19.16
N PRO A 238 -7.19 -12.59 20.35
CA PRO A 238 -8.36 -13.43 20.63
C PRO A 238 -9.70 -12.70 20.47
N ASP A 239 -9.74 -11.39 20.66
CA ASP A 239 -10.95 -10.57 20.62
C ASP A 239 -11.21 -9.95 19.24
N ARG A 240 -10.33 -10.25 18.26
CA ARG A 240 -10.45 -9.76 16.88
C ARG A 240 -11.78 -10.19 16.26
N LEU A 241 -12.58 -9.21 15.86
CA LEU A 241 -13.77 -9.41 15.05
C LEU A 241 -13.40 -9.87 13.64
N GLN A 242 -14.22 -10.77 13.10
CA GLN A 242 -14.14 -11.16 11.70
C GLN A 242 -15.19 -10.37 10.93
N PHE A 243 -14.75 -9.69 9.86
CA PHE A 243 -15.60 -8.92 8.97
C PHE A 243 -15.86 -9.65 7.64
N TYR A 244 -14.88 -10.39 7.12
CA TYR A 244 -15.05 -11.00 5.80
C TYR A 244 -15.82 -12.33 5.86
N PRO A 245 -16.86 -12.51 5.04
CA PRO A 245 -17.62 -13.76 4.99
C PRO A 245 -16.72 -14.91 4.56
N SER A 246 -16.85 -16.06 5.23
CA SER A 246 -16.10 -17.26 4.85
C SER A 246 -16.37 -17.64 3.38
N PRO A 247 -15.34 -18.00 2.60
CA PRO A 247 -15.50 -18.44 1.21
C PRO A 247 -16.47 -19.62 1.03
N SER A 248 -16.69 -20.44 2.06
CA SER A 248 -17.70 -21.52 2.08
C SER A 248 -19.16 -21.04 1.87
N ARG A 249 -19.40 -19.75 2.06
CA ARG A 249 -20.71 -19.10 1.89
C ARG A 249 -20.94 -18.55 0.48
N TYR A 250 -19.93 -18.54 -0.38
CA TYR A 250 -20.09 -18.06 -1.75
C TYR A 250 -20.97 -19.03 -2.57
N LEU A 251 -21.75 -18.45 -3.46
CA LEU A 251 -22.71 -19.08 -4.35
C LEU A 251 -22.19 -19.02 -5.79
N ASN A 252 -22.90 -19.66 -6.72
CA ASN A 252 -22.51 -19.64 -8.14
C ASN A 252 -22.64 -18.25 -8.77
N ASP A 253 -23.45 -17.39 -8.16
CA ASP A 253 -23.77 -16.04 -8.59
C ASP A 253 -23.10 -14.97 -7.70
N THR A 254 -22.25 -15.35 -6.75
CA THR A 254 -21.42 -14.38 -6.01
C THR A 254 -20.35 -13.82 -6.95
N ILE A 255 -20.20 -12.49 -6.98
CA ILE A 255 -19.34 -11.75 -7.90
C ILE A 255 -18.30 -10.97 -7.09
N PHE A 256 -17.07 -10.96 -7.60
CA PHE A 256 -15.94 -10.23 -7.06
C PHE A 256 -15.24 -9.43 -8.15
N LEU A 257 -14.73 -8.27 -7.80
CA LEU A 257 -13.67 -7.61 -8.56
C LEU A 257 -12.33 -8.08 -8.00
N VAL A 258 -11.45 -8.56 -8.87
CA VAL A 258 -10.09 -8.95 -8.53
C VAL A 258 -9.14 -8.01 -9.26
N VAL A 259 -8.36 -7.25 -8.49
CA VAL A 259 -7.29 -6.40 -9.02
C VAL A 259 -5.96 -7.12 -8.82
N GLU A 260 -5.26 -7.38 -9.93
CA GLU A 260 -3.95 -7.98 -9.93
C GLU A 260 -2.86 -6.92 -9.86
N LEU A 261 -2.00 -7.04 -8.85
CA LEU A 261 -0.91 -6.13 -8.53
C LEU A 261 0.43 -6.89 -8.48
N GLY A 262 1.54 -6.18 -8.66
CA GLY A 262 2.88 -6.71 -8.40
C GLY A 262 3.11 -7.04 -6.91
N ASP A 263 4.03 -7.96 -6.62
CA ASP A 263 4.45 -8.21 -5.22
C ASP A 263 5.31 -7.06 -4.71
N ALA A 264 4.72 -6.24 -3.84
CA ALA A 264 5.33 -5.08 -3.23
C ALA A 264 6.31 -5.41 -2.08
N GLY A 265 6.41 -6.67 -1.67
CA GLY A 265 7.28 -7.11 -0.57
C GLY A 265 6.55 -7.16 0.77
N THR A 266 7.21 -6.69 1.84
CA THR A 266 6.71 -6.76 3.22
C THR A 266 6.31 -5.37 3.71
N ALA A 267 5.17 -5.23 4.38
CA ALA A 267 4.76 -3.95 4.97
C ALA A 267 5.81 -3.42 5.95
N LEU A 268 6.01 -2.10 5.99
CA LEU A 268 6.99 -1.44 6.85
C LEU A 268 6.72 -1.70 8.33
N GLU A 269 5.46 -1.91 8.72
CA GLU A 269 5.10 -2.27 10.09
C GLU A 269 5.65 -3.62 10.58
N ASP A 270 5.96 -4.52 9.64
CA ASP A 270 6.57 -5.82 9.92
C ASP A 270 8.11 -5.79 9.77
N LEU A 271 8.71 -4.65 9.38
CA LEU A 271 10.15 -4.51 9.23
C LEU A 271 10.84 -4.17 10.57
N GLU A 272 11.89 -4.93 10.90
CA GLU A 272 12.83 -4.54 11.95
C GLU A 272 13.81 -3.47 11.42
N ILE A 273 13.69 -2.24 11.93
CA ILE A 273 14.56 -1.12 11.54
C ILE A 273 15.83 -1.15 12.41
N LEU A 274 16.91 -1.71 11.89
CA LEU A 274 18.14 -2.02 12.61
C LEU A 274 19.29 -1.02 12.33
N SER A 275 19.24 -0.28 11.22
CA SER A 275 20.27 0.72 10.86
C SER A 275 19.65 2.05 10.43
N THR A 276 20.39 3.15 10.62
CA THR A 276 19.93 4.47 10.15
C THR A 276 19.92 4.57 8.63
N ASP A 277 20.70 3.75 7.94
CA ASP A 277 20.70 3.70 6.47
C ASP A 277 19.35 3.20 5.95
N GLN A 278 18.68 2.28 6.66
CA GLN A 278 17.30 1.89 6.35
C GLN A 278 16.32 3.06 6.55
N ILE A 279 16.50 3.88 7.59
CA ILE A 279 15.66 5.07 7.80
C ILE A 279 15.84 6.06 6.64
N TRP A 280 17.09 6.32 6.25
CA TRP A 280 17.42 7.21 5.14
C TRP A 280 16.79 6.73 3.84
N ASP A 281 17.02 5.48 3.46
CA ASP A 281 16.53 4.96 2.19
C ASP A 281 15.01 4.91 2.16
N VAL A 282 14.35 4.43 3.21
CA VAL A 282 12.87 4.38 3.24
C VAL A 282 12.28 5.78 3.13
N PHE A 283 12.77 6.74 3.92
CA PHE A 283 12.23 8.10 3.89
C PHE A 283 12.47 8.78 2.54
N LEU A 284 13.69 8.69 2.00
CA LEU A 284 14.06 9.37 0.76
C LEU A 284 13.42 8.71 -0.47
N HIS A 285 13.33 7.38 -0.53
CA HIS A 285 12.61 6.70 -1.61
C HIS A 285 11.13 7.12 -1.65
N VAL A 286 10.46 7.14 -0.50
CA VAL A 286 9.05 7.57 -0.42
C VAL A 286 8.90 9.04 -0.83
N ALA A 287 9.78 9.93 -0.36
CA ALA A 287 9.74 11.35 -0.74
C ALA A 287 9.95 11.54 -2.25
N VAL A 288 10.90 10.82 -2.86
CA VAL A 288 11.16 10.86 -4.31
C VAL A 288 9.97 10.33 -5.11
N ALA A 289 9.36 9.22 -4.69
CA ALA A 289 8.17 8.67 -5.36
C ALA A 289 7.00 9.67 -5.32
N LEU A 290 6.71 10.24 -4.16
CA LEU A 290 5.67 11.25 -4.01
C LEU A 290 5.95 12.51 -4.84
N ALA A 291 7.18 13.01 -4.85
CA ALA A 291 7.57 14.18 -5.65
C ALA A 291 7.35 13.94 -7.16
N ARG A 292 7.69 12.73 -7.65
CA ARG A 292 7.43 12.35 -9.05
C ARG A 292 5.92 12.34 -9.35
N ALA A 293 5.11 11.74 -8.47
CA ALA A 293 3.66 11.68 -8.65
C ALA A 293 2.97 13.05 -8.50
N GLU A 294 3.43 13.91 -7.61
CA GLU A 294 3.00 15.31 -7.50
C GLU A 294 3.22 16.07 -8.82
N ASN A 295 4.37 15.85 -9.45
CA ASN A 295 4.74 16.51 -10.69
C ASN A 295 3.97 15.98 -11.91
N LEU A 296 3.83 14.66 -12.03
CA LEU A 296 3.20 14.02 -13.18
C LEU A 296 1.67 14.08 -13.14
N VAL A 297 1.07 13.82 -11.98
CA VAL A 297 -0.40 13.65 -11.86
C VAL A 297 -1.01 14.38 -10.67
N LYS A 298 -0.31 15.40 -10.13
CA LYS A 298 -0.80 16.23 -9.00
C LYS A 298 -1.29 15.35 -7.84
N PHE A 299 -0.51 14.31 -7.54
CA PHE A 299 -0.89 13.26 -6.61
C PHE A 299 -0.87 13.71 -5.14
N GLU A 300 -1.88 13.27 -4.39
CA GLU A 300 -1.89 13.29 -2.93
C GLU A 300 -2.31 11.91 -2.43
N HIS A 301 -1.48 11.27 -1.61
CA HIS A 301 -1.81 9.92 -1.12
C HIS A 301 -2.94 9.93 -0.09
N ARG A 302 -2.88 10.87 0.86
CA ARG A 302 -3.85 11.11 1.94
C ARG A 302 -4.04 9.98 2.96
N ASP A 303 -3.33 8.86 2.83
CA ASP A 303 -3.38 7.75 3.78
C ASP A 303 -2.07 6.94 3.90
N LEU A 304 -0.93 7.61 3.86
CA LEU A 304 0.38 6.95 3.79
C LEU A 304 0.92 6.57 5.18
N HIS A 305 0.20 5.69 5.88
CA HIS A 305 0.68 5.09 7.12
C HIS A 305 1.63 3.91 6.82
N GLU A 306 2.30 3.39 7.86
CA GLU A 306 3.29 2.31 7.77
C GLU A 306 2.79 1.01 7.12
N GLY A 307 1.48 0.79 7.08
CA GLY A 307 0.87 -0.36 6.41
C GLY A 307 0.79 -0.20 4.89
N ASN A 308 0.87 1.04 4.39
CA ASN A 308 0.78 1.39 2.98
C ASN A 308 2.16 1.66 2.34
N VAL A 309 3.24 1.33 3.06
CA VAL A 309 4.61 1.32 2.55
C VAL A 309 5.13 -0.10 2.66
N CYS A 310 5.43 -0.73 1.54
CA CYS A 310 6.11 -2.02 1.50
C CYS A 310 7.59 -1.86 1.17
N ILE A 311 8.36 -2.83 1.66
CA ILE A 311 9.82 -2.86 1.63
C ILE A 311 10.28 -4.15 0.98
N ARG A 312 11.26 -4.03 0.10
CA ARG A 312 11.94 -5.15 -0.57
C ARG A 312 13.45 -4.99 -0.46
N GLU A 313 14.14 -6.07 -0.11
CA GLU A 313 15.60 -6.09 -0.22
C GLU A 313 15.97 -6.39 -1.67
N VAL A 314 16.60 -5.43 -2.34
CA VAL A 314 16.98 -5.52 -3.76
C VAL A 314 18.47 -5.71 -3.95
N ALA A 315 19.25 -5.34 -2.94
CA ALA A 315 20.68 -5.57 -2.88
C ALA A 315 21.11 -5.73 -1.41
N PRO A 316 22.25 -6.38 -1.15
CA PRO A 316 22.85 -6.34 0.18
C PRO A 316 23.20 -4.90 0.58
N ALA A 317 23.00 -4.57 1.85
CA ALA A 317 23.42 -3.30 2.42
C ALA A 317 24.92 -3.04 2.17
N LYS A 318 25.25 -1.80 1.81
CA LYS A 318 26.63 -1.36 1.52
C LYS A 318 27.07 -0.39 2.59
N PRO A 319 28.21 -0.61 3.27
CA PRO A 319 28.68 0.34 4.25
C PRO A 319 29.06 1.65 3.57
N LYS A 320 28.59 2.77 4.12
CA LYS A 320 29.05 4.09 3.70
C LYS A 320 30.53 4.26 4.06
N THR A 321 31.40 4.19 3.06
CA THR A 321 32.87 4.30 3.23
C THR A 321 33.45 5.64 2.82
N ASP A 322 32.70 6.44 2.05
CA ASP A 322 33.14 7.77 1.64
C ASP A 322 32.83 8.85 2.69
N LYS A 323 33.46 10.01 2.51
CA LYS A 323 33.23 11.23 3.31
C LYS A 323 32.16 12.14 2.71
N SER A 324 31.45 11.71 1.68
CA SER A 324 30.40 12.51 1.04
C SER A 324 29.22 12.73 2.00
N PRO A 325 28.42 13.78 1.81
CA PRO A 325 27.17 13.95 2.55
C PRO A 325 26.07 12.97 2.11
N CYS A 326 26.26 12.17 1.06
CA CYS A 326 25.25 11.28 0.50
C CYS A 326 24.76 10.27 1.55
N ARG A 327 23.44 10.08 1.63
CA ARG A 327 22.77 9.16 2.56
C ARG A 327 21.87 8.15 1.86
N PHE A 328 21.63 8.32 0.57
CA PHE A 328 20.71 7.51 -0.22
C PHE A 328 21.40 6.33 -0.91
N GLY A 329 20.83 5.13 -0.77
CA GLY A 329 21.23 3.89 -1.46
C GLY A 329 22.19 2.98 -0.67
N TYR A 330 22.21 3.04 0.66
CA TYR A 330 23.15 2.25 1.49
C TYR A 330 22.53 1.03 2.15
N SER A 331 21.21 1.01 2.38
CA SER A 331 20.53 -0.11 3.02
C SER A 331 20.26 -1.29 2.08
N GLY A 332 20.23 -1.03 0.76
CA GLY A 332 19.83 -2.02 -0.23
C GLY A 332 18.33 -2.34 -0.23
N LEU A 333 17.53 -1.52 0.48
CA LEU A 333 16.09 -1.56 0.45
C LEU A 333 15.53 -0.71 -0.69
N ASP A 334 14.44 -1.18 -1.25
CA ASP A 334 13.55 -0.45 -2.15
C ASP A 334 12.16 -0.35 -1.50
N VAL A 335 11.36 0.63 -1.93
CA VAL A 335 10.02 0.87 -1.37
C VAL A 335 8.94 0.79 -2.44
N THR A 336 7.75 0.41 -2.01
CA THR A 336 6.55 0.42 -2.86
C THR A 336 5.37 0.97 -2.06
N ILE A 337 4.74 2.01 -2.59
CA ILE A 337 3.62 2.72 -1.99
C ILE A 337 2.30 2.08 -2.46
N LEU A 338 1.40 1.77 -1.52
CA LEU A 338 0.14 1.03 -1.73
C LEU A 338 -1.10 1.83 -1.33
N ASP A 339 -2.27 1.31 -1.72
CA ASP A 339 -3.61 1.74 -1.29
C ASP A 339 -3.96 3.21 -1.58
N TYR A 340 -4.66 3.40 -2.69
CA TYR A 340 -5.04 4.73 -3.17
C TYR A 340 -6.50 5.08 -2.85
N GLY A 341 -7.14 4.34 -1.93
CA GLY A 341 -8.56 4.47 -1.63
C GLY A 341 -9.01 5.86 -1.15
N LEU A 342 -8.12 6.61 -0.50
CA LEU A 342 -8.37 7.99 -0.05
C LEU A 342 -7.64 9.06 -0.89
N SER A 343 -6.90 8.63 -1.91
CA SER A 343 -6.00 9.50 -2.66
C SER A 343 -6.72 10.48 -3.59
N ARG A 344 -5.93 11.39 -4.16
CA ARG A 344 -6.32 12.31 -5.20
C ARG A 344 -5.26 12.36 -6.30
N ALA A 345 -5.70 12.39 -7.55
CA ALA A 345 -4.83 12.63 -8.70
C ALA A 345 -5.58 13.42 -9.79
N GLU A 346 -4.83 13.91 -10.77
CA GLU A 346 -5.33 14.61 -11.95
C GLU A 346 -4.38 14.33 -13.11
N ASP A 347 -4.91 13.77 -14.18
CA ASP A 347 -4.15 13.49 -15.39
C ASP A 347 -3.79 14.80 -16.11
N THR A 348 -2.55 15.25 -15.94
CA THR A 348 -2.08 16.53 -16.49
C THR A 348 -1.93 16.53 -18.02
N THR A 349 -2.04 15.38 -18.67
CA THR A 349 -1.98 15.26 -20.14
C THR A 349 -3.29 15.69 -20.81
N GLN A 350 -4.40 15.70 -20.08
CA GLN A 350 -5.70 16.10 -20.60
C GLN A 350 -5.84 17.62 -20.69
N ILE A 351 -6.50 18.11 -21.74
CA ILE A 351 -6.73 19.56 -21.97
C ILE A 351 -7.61 20.17 -20.87
N ARG A 352 -8.56 19.39 -20.32
CA ARG A 352 -9.46 19.80 -19.22
C ARG A 352 -9.53 18.67 -18.21
N PRO A 353 -8.49 18.52 -17.38
CA PRO A 353 -8.38 17.37 -16.52
C PRO A 353 -9.41 17.46 -15.40
N THR A 354 -10.01 16.32 -15.08
CA THR A 354 -11.00 16.21 -14.00
C THR A 354 -10.35 15.53 -12.80
N PRO A 355 -10.23 16.20 -11.64
CA PRO A 355 -9.58 15.59 -10.48
C PRO A 355 -10.33 14.35 -10.02
N ILE A 356 -9.61 13.24 -9.87
CA ILE A 356 -10.10 12.01 -9.25
C ILE A 356 -9.78 12.12 -7.77
N ALA A 357 -10.77 12.02 -6.90
CA ALA A 357 -10.56 12.10 -5.46
C ALA A 357 -11.67 11.39 -4.69
N HIS A 358 -11.29 10.69 -3.63
CA HIS A 358 -12.24 10.25 -2.62
C HIS A 358 -12.81 11.47 -1.86
N ASP A 359 -14.12 11.51 -1.61
CA ASP A 359 -14.74 12.58 -0.82
C ASP A 359 -14.74 12.22 0.66
N LEU A 360 -13.67 12.59 1.37
CA LEU A 360 -13.54 12.29 2.81
C LEU A 360 -14.57 13.06 3.66
N GLU A 361 -15.31 14.07 3.13
CA GLU A 361 -16.42 14.69 3.88
C GLU A 361 -17.63 13.76 4.02
N LYS A 362 -17.67 12.61 3.32
CA LYS A 362 -18.72 11.60 3.48
C LYS A 362 -18.62 10.83 4.79
N ASP A 363 -17.42 10.70 5.35
CA ASP A 363 -17.17 10.02 6.62
C ASP A 363 -16.34 10.91 7.56
N LEU A 364 -17.03 11.68 8.40
CA LEU A 364 -16.38 12.54 9.38
C LEU A 364 -15.71 11.74 10.52
N SER A 365 -15.98 10.43 10.63
CA SER A 365 -15.37 9.60 11.67
C SER A 365 -13.84 9.56 11.53
N LEU A 366 -13.32 9.66 10.30
CA LEU A 366 -11.88 9.82 10.01
C LEU A 366 -11.25 10.98 10.79
N PHE A 367 -11.98 12.09 10.94
CA PHE A 367 -11.50 13.30 11.62
C PHE A 367 -11.84 13.33 13.11
N THR A 368 -12.95 12.71 13.51
CA THR A 368 -13.38 12.70 14.92
C THR A 368 -12.75 11.58 15.74
N SER A 369 -12.20 10.55 15.09
CA SER A 369 -11.66 9.38 15.78
C SER A 369 -10.29 9.66 16.42
N THR A 370 -10.00 9.00 17.54
CA THR A 370 -8.75 9.14 18.30
C THR A 370 -8.06 7.81 18.59
N HIS A 371 -8.49 6.73 17.91
CA HIS A 371 -8.05 5.37 18.18
C HIS A 371 -6.61 5.10 17.72
N ALA A 372 -6.14 5.80 16.68
CA ALA A 372 -4.84 5.60 16.07
C ALA A 372 -4.07 6.93 15.92
N LYS A 373 -2.74 6.84 15.82
CA LYS A 373 -1.88 8.01 15.62
C LYS A 373 -2.16 8.71 14.29
N GLN A 374 -2.42 7.93 13.24
CA GLN A 374 -2.74 8.43 11.91
C GLN A 374 -3.99 9.34 11.88
N CYS A 375 -4.92 9.17 12.85
CA CYS A 375 -6.08 10.06 12.97
C CYS A 375 -5.68 11.53 13.18
N LYS A 376 -4.49 11.80 13.74
CA LYS A 376 -3.92 13.15 13.84
C LYS A 376 -3.69 13.75 12.45
N VAL A 377 -3.17 12.96 11.51
CA VAL A 377 -2.83 13.40 10.15
C VAL A 377 -4.09 13.75 9.37
N TYR A 378 -5.15 12.93 9.44
CA TYR A 378 -6.44 13.28 8.80
C TYR A 378 -6.98 14.63 9.29
N ARG A 379 -6.91 14.89 10.60
CA ARG A 379 -7.32 16.19 11.16
C ARG A 379 -6.45 17.33 10.70
N GLN A 380 -5.13 17.13 10.61
CA GLN A 380 -4.20 18.13 10.10
C GLN A 380 -4.52 18.48 8.66
N MET A 381 -4.76 17.48 7.80
CA MET A 381 -5.19 17.71 6.40
C MET A 381 -6.49 18.53 6.35
N ARG A 382 -7.56 18.08 7.04
CA ARG A 382 -8.83 18.80 7.02
C ARG A 382 -8.73 20.21 7.59
N SER A 383 -7.95 20.38 8.66
CA SER A 383 -7.74 21.70 9.27
C SER A 383 -6.96 22.63 8.34
N TYR A 384 -5.99 22.13 7.59
CA TYR A 384 -5.29 22.91 6.58
C TYR A 384 -6.25 23.44 5.52
N LEU A 385 -7.19 22.63 5.04
CA LEU A 385 -8.24 23.09 4.11
C LEU A 385 -9.17 24.15 4.74
N LEU A 386 -9.42 24.05 6.06
CA LEU A 386 -10.26 25.00 6.80
C LEU A 386 -9.56 26.33 7.13
N LYS A 387 -8.28 26.28 7.47
CA LYS A 387 -7.52 27.41 8.06
C LYS A 387 -6.49 28.02 7.12
N GLY A 388 -5.97 27.24 6.16
CA GLY A 388 -4.91 27.64 5.25
C GLY A 388 -3.53 27.73 5.89
N ASP A 389 -3.39 27.26 7.13
CA ASP A 389 -2.13 27.22 7.89
C ASP A 389 -1.98 25.88 8.62
N ARG A 390 -0.88 25.73 9.38
CA ARG A 390 -0.55 24.49 10.10
C ARG A 390 -1.34 24.31 11.41
N ILE A 391 -2.19 25.26 11.80
CA ILE A 391 -3.00 25.16 13.01
C ILE A 391 -4.09 24.12 12.78
N TRP A 392 -4.02 23.02 13.53
CA TRP A 392 -4.99 21.94 13.42
C TRP A 392 -5.96 21.89 14.59
N LEU A 393 -7.18 21.45 14.30
CA LEU A 393 -8.32 21.50 15.22
C LEU A 393 -8.52 20.18 15.98
N PRO A 394 -9.09 20.22 17.19
CA PRO A 394 -9.40 19.01 17.95
C PRO A 394 -10.53 18.21 17.29
N PRO A 395 -10.68 16.91 17.59
CA PRO A 395 -11.70 16.04 16.99
C PRO A 395 -13.13 16.60 17.00
N LYS A 396 -13.54 17.22 18.12
CA LYS A 396 -14.87 17.83 18.29
C LYS A 396 -15.18 18.96 17.31
N SER A 397 -14.16 19.53 16.66
CA SER A 397 -14.29 20.61 15.69
C SER A 397 -14.50 20.10 14.26
N HIS A 398 -14.57 18.78 14.03
CA HIS A 398 -14.76 18.20 12.71
C HIS A 398 -16.11 17.48 12.52
N ASN A 399 -17.14 17.91 13.24
CA ASN A 399 -18.45 17.26 13.28
C ASN A 399 -19.46 17.80 12.25
N LYS A 400 -19.07 18.75 11.40
CA LYS A 400 -19.94 19.32 10.37
C LYS A 400 -19.33 19.07 8.99
N PRO A 401 -20.06 18.49 8.04
CA PRO A 401 -19.53 18.26 6.70
C PRO A 401 -19.53 19.56 5.89
N ARG A 402 -18.61 19.67 4.95
CA ARG A 402 -18.48 20.75 3.96
C ARG A 402 -18.44 22.15 4.59
N GLU A 403 -17.77 22.25 5.73
CA GLU A 403 -17.53 23.54 6.40
C GLU A 403 -16.78 24.50 5.47
N ARG A 404 -17.01 25.81 5.64
CA ARG A 404 -16.34 26.83 4.83
C ARG A 404 -14.90 27.00 5.30
N GLY A 405 -13.96 26.62 4.45
CA GLY A 405 -12.53 26.89 4.58
C GLY A 405 -12.09 28.12 3.79
N VAL A 406 -10.77 28.23 3.60
CA VAL A 406 -10.12 29.39 2.95
C VAL A 406 -10.54 29.53 1.49
N ASN A 407 -10.70 28.41 0.79
CA ASN A 407 -11.04 28.35 -0.64
C ASN A 407 -12.52 27.99 -0.88
N GLY A 408 -13.42 28.34 0.06
CA GLY A 408 -14.83 27.96 0.02
C GLY A 408 -15.13 26.70 0.83
N PRO A 409 -16.28 26.04 0.61
CA PRO A 409 -16.60 24.77 1.26
C PRO A 409 -15.48 23.73 1.06
N VAL A 410 -15.10 23.01 2.12
CA VAL A 410 -14.08 21.95 2.04
C VAL A 410 -14.45 20.98 0.92
N SER A 411 -13.50 20.80 -0.01
CA SER A 411 -13.61 19.88 -1.12
C SER A 411 -12.31 19.14 -1.30
N TRP A 412 -12.38 17.81 -1.18
CA TRP A 412 -11.23 16.92 -1.37
C TRP A 412 -10.81 16.77 -2.83
N ARG A 413 -11.48 17.44 -3.78
CA ARG A 413 -11.04 17.54 -5.18
C ARG A 413 -9.97 18.62 -5.39
N GLN A 414 -9.86 19.57 -4.46
CA GLN A 414 -8.80 20.60 -4.52
C GLN A 414 -7.43 19.94 -4.35
N HIS A 415 -6.43 20.50 -5.04
CA HIS A 415 -5.05 20.04 -4.95
C HIS A 415 -4.30 20.76 -3.82
N HIS A 416 -3.72 19.99 -2.90
CA HIS A 416 -2.94 20.45 -1.76
C HIS A 416 -1.76 19.49 -1.47
N ALA A 417 -0.66 19.60 -2.23
CA ALA A 417 0.54 18.77 -2.04
C ALA A 417 1.07 18.73 -0.59
N TYR A 418 0.75 19.74 0.22
CA TYR A 418 1.07 19.78 1.65
C TYR A 418 0.52 18.57 2.44
N THR A 419 -0.53 17.90 1.96
CA THR A 419 -0.99 16.65 2.58
C THR A 419 0.08 15.55 2.54
N ASN A 420 0.90 15.49 1.49
CA ASN A 420 2.02 14.54 1.40
C ASN A 420 3.12 14.91 2.40
N VAL A 421 3.37 16.20 2.65
CA VAL A 421 4.30 16.67 3.69
C VAL A 421 3.86 16.20 5.08
N LEU A 422 2.56 16.30 5.39
CA LEU A 422 2.02 15.81 6.66
C LEU A 422 2.23 14.30 6.84
N TRP A 423 2.09 13.52 5.78
CA TRP A 423 2.35 12.07 5.81
C TRP A 423 3.83 11.72 5.86
N LEU A 424 4.70 12.48 5.18
CA LEU A 424 6.15 12.33 5.31
C LEU A 424 6.62 12.68 6.73
N ALA A 425 6.02 13.68 7.38
CA ALA A 425 6.28 13.97 8.78
C ALA A 425 5.89 12.80 9.69
N TYR A 426 4.70 12.23 9.47
CA TYR A 426 4.24 11.02 10.16
C TYR A 426 5.20 9.84 9.97
N LEU A 427 5.62 9.58 8.72
CA LEU A 427 6.55 8.51 8.38
C LEU A 427 7.91 8.71 9.04
N TYR A 428 8.44 9.93 9.02
CA TYR A 428 9.69 10.26 9.71
C TYR A 428 9.60 9.94 11.21
N GLU A 429 8.53 10.37 11.89
CA GLU A 429 8.31 10.05 13.30
C GLU A 429 8.19 8.54 13.54
N TYR A 430 7.48 7.84 12.65
CA TYR A 430 7.32 6.40 12.71
C TYR A 430 8.68 5.68 12.63
N LEU A 431 9.49 5.97 11.62
CA LEU A 431 10.81 5.36 11.42
C LEU A 431 11.72 5.60 12.63
N VAL A 432 11.74 6.84 13.12
CA VAL A 432 12.57 7.26 14.26
C VAL A 432 12.10 6.61 15.57
N LYS A 433 10.79 6.43 15.76
CA LYS A 433 10.22 5.81 16.96
C LYS A 433 10.41 4.29 16.99
N ASN A 434 10.36 3.64 15.82
CA ASN A 434 10.48 2.19 15.70
C ASN A 434 11.90 1.71 15.39
N PHE A 435 12.88 2.61 15.39
CA PHE A 435 14.29 2.26 15.28
C PHE A 435 14.77 1.41 16.46
N GLN A 436 15.30 0.22 16.17
CA GLN A 436 15.78 -0.76 17.15
C GLN A 436 17.31 -0.84 17.23
N GLY A 437 18.04 -0.08 16.41
CA GLY A 437 19.50 0.01 16.46
C GLY A 437 20.03 0.85 17.62
N SER A 438 21.29 1.32 17.53
CA SER A 438 21.93 1.97 18.67
C SER A 438 21.43 3.40 18.92
N LYS A 439 21.23 3.77 20.19
CA LYS A 439 20.87 5.16 20.57
C LYS A 439 21.86 6.20 20.04
N LYS A 440 23.13 5.82 19.87
CA LYS A 440 24.18 6.70 19.35
C LYS A 440 23.95 7.01 17.88
N GLU A 441 23.66 6.00 17.06
CA GLU A 441 23.34 6.18 15.64
C GLU A 441 22.09 7.05 15.48
N LEU A 442 21.03 6.76 16.24
CA LEU A 442 19.81 7.57 16.19
C LEU A 442 20.06 9.04 16.58
N ALA A 443 20.93 9.29 17.57
CA ALA A 443 21.30 10.65 17.97
C ALA A 443 22.14 11.38 16.92
N VAL A 444 22.90 10.66 16.09
CA VAL A 444 23.59 11.23 14.93
C VAL A 444 22.57 11.55 13.84
N TYR A 445 21.71 10.60 13.49
CA TYR A 445 20.64 10.80 12.51
C TYR A 445 19.81 12.05 12.82
N ARG A 446 19.26 12.16 14.04
CA ARG A 446 18.45 13.31 14.47
C ARG A 446 19.19 14.65 14.40
N ARG A 447 20.52 14.64 14.56
CA ARG A 447 21.33 15.86 14.45
C ARG A 447 21.54 16.25 13.00
N GLU A 448 21.77 15.27 12.13
CA GLU A 448 21.91 15.49 10.69
C GLU A 448 20.59 15.97 10.07
N THR A 449 19.46 15.43 10.51
CA THR A 449 18.12 15.79 10.01
C THR A 449 17.44 16.89 10.81
N GLN A 450 18.14 17.59 11.70
CA GLN A 450 17.53 18.58 12.59
C GLN A 450 16.86 19.72 11.81
N GLU A 451 17.52 20.22 10.75
CA GLU A 451 16.99 21.29 9.91
C GLU A 451 15.82 20.82 9.04
N LEU A 452 15.94 19.62 8.44
CA LEU A 452 14.81 18.97 7.75
C LEU A 452 13.59 18.89 8.66
N TRP A 453 13.76 18.37 9.89
CA TRP A 453 12.65 18.23 10.84
C TRP A 453 12.04 19.58 11.21
N ALA A 454 12.82 20.65 11.34
CA ALA A 454 12.29 21.97 11.65
C ALA A 454 11.28 22.47 10.59
N HIS A 455 11.50 22.13 9.31
CA HIS A 455 10.62 22.49 8.20
C HIS A 455 9.50 21.45 7.95
N LEU A 456 9.73 20.19 8.32
CA LEU A 456 8.80 19.08 8.15
C LEU A 456 7.76 18.98 9.28
N ASP A 457 8.12 19.35 10.51
CA ASP A 457 7.29 19.23 11.70
C ASP A 457 6.01 20.08 11.59
N PRO A 458 4.81 19.46 11.52
CA PRO A 458 3.56 20.19 11.44
C PRO A 458 3.32 21.08 12.66
N GLU A 459 3.97 20.80 13.80
CA GLU A 459 3.84 21.52 15.08
C GLU A 459 4.98 22.53 15.33
N ALA A 460 5.91 22.70 14.40
CA ALA A 460 6.92 23.76 14.49
C ALA A 460 6.26 25.16 14.63
N PRO A 461 6.90 26.14 15.30
CA PRO A 461 6.40 27.51 15.36
C PRO A 461 6.04 28.07 13.98
N LEU A 462 4.97 28.87 13.89
CA LEU A 462 4.43 29.35 12.60
C LEU A 462 5.41 30.26 11.84
N GLU A 463 6.39 30.83 12.53
CA GLU A 463 7.49 31.61 11.95
C GLU A 463 8.47 30.74 11.15
N ILE A 464 8.50 29.43 11.44
CA ILE A 464 9.28 28.47 10.66
C ILE A 464 8.48 28.10 9.41
N LEU A 465 9.07 28.42 8.25
CA LEU A 465 8.52 28.05 6.95
C LEU A 465 8.46 26.54 6.83
N SER A 466 7.30 25.98 6.49
CA SER A 466 7.17 24.55 6.23
C SER A 466 7.38 24.23 4.74
N PHE A 467 7.74 22.98 4.45
CA PHE A 467 7.68 22.45 3.09
C PHE A 467 6.25 22.53 2.55
N SER A 468 6.08 22.81 1.26
CA SER A 468 4.77 22.86 0.58
C SER A 468 4.38 21.54 -0.07
N SER A 469 5.37 20.71 -0.40
CA SER A 469 5.23 19.51 -1.22
C SER A 469 6.32 18.48 -0.89
N ALA A 470 6.19 17.25 -1.36
CA ALA A 470 7.27 16.27 -1.32
C ALA A 470 8.46 16.70 -2.22
N GLU A 471 8.19 17.39 -3.33
CA GLU A 471 9.23 17.99 -4.16
C GLU A 471 10.16 18.93 -3.38
N ASP A 472 9.63 19.82 -2.52
CA ASP A 472 10.47 20.71 -1.70
C ASP A 472 11.38 19.92 -0.74
N ILE A 473 10.92 18.78 -0.22
CA ILE A 473 11.70 17.90 0.65
C ILE A 473 12.85 17.25 -0.14
N VAL A 474 12.58 16.84 -1.38
CA VAL A 474 13.59 16.26 -2.28
C VAL A 474 14.61 17.33 -2.72
N GLU A 475 14.17 18.56 -3.04
CA GLU A 475 15.07 19.68 -3.35
C GLU A 475 15.98 19.98 -2.14
N PHE A 476 15.43 20.02 -0.93
CA PHE A 476 16.22 20.16 0.30
C PHE A 476 17.24 19.02 0.47
N ALA A 477 16.84 17.77 0.26
CA ALA A 477 17.74 16.62 0.38
C ALA A 477 18.88 16.65 -0.66
N ALA A 478 18.59 17.12 -1.88
CA ALA A 478 19.59 17.31 -2.93
C ALA A 478 20.55 18.46 -2.58
N GLU A 479 20.04 19.59 -2.09
CA GLU A 479 20.86 20.73 -1.65
C GLU A 479 21.76 20.38 -0.44
N ALA A 480 21.26 19.55 0.47
CA ALA A 480 22.03 18.99 1.58
C ALA A 480 23.07 17.94 1.13
N GLY A 481 22.98 17.48 -0.13
CA GLY A 481 23.85 16.47 -0.72
C GLY A 481 23.55 15.04 -0.25
N TRP A 482 22.37 14.78 0.31
CA TRP A 482 21.93 13.46 0.77
C TRP A 482 21.54 12.54 -0.37
N ILE A 483 21.01 13.12 -1.46
CA ILE A 483 20.71 12.46 -2.73
C ILE A 483 21.51 13.17 -3.82
N THR A 484 22.06 12.41 -4.77
CA THR A 484 22.75 12.97 -5.95
C THR A 484 21.77 13.19 -7.11
N GLU A 485 22.09 14.11 -8.03
CA GLU A 485 21.27 14.35 -9.22
C GLU A 485 21.17 13.09 -10.09
N GLU A 486 22.25 12.31 -10.20
CA GLU A 486 22.28 11.06 -10.95
C GLU A 486 21.31 10.00 -10.38
N GLN A 487 21.16 9.96 -9.06
CA GLN A 487 20.18 9.09 -8.38
C GLN A 487 18.74 9.56 -8.59
N LEU A 488 18.50 10.86 -8.76
CA LEU A 488 17.17 11.41 -9.02
C LEU A 488 16.71 11.20 -10.47
N VAL A 489 17.62 11.37 -11.43
CA VAL A 489 17.34 11.25 -12.88
C VAL A 489 17.23 9.79 -13.32
N GLY A 490 17.85 8.85 -12.59
CA GLY A 490 17.82 7.44 -12.93
C GLY A 490 18.60 7.17 -14.21
N THR A 491 19.93 7.00 -14.13
CA THR A 491 20.68 6.50 -15.29
C THR A 491 20.27 5.06 -15.59
N ALA A 492 20.18 4.73 -16.89
CA ALA A 492 19.68 3.48 -17.49
C ALA A 492 20.38 2.15 -17.07
N HIS A 493 21.06 2.12 -15.93
CA HIS A 493 21.71 0.96 -15.33
C HIS A 493 21.00 0.45 -14.06
N ASP A 494 19.84 1.01 -13.71
CA ASP A 494 19.02 0.48 -12.62
C ASP A 494 18.24 -0.77 -13.07
N GLU A 495 18.97 -1.86 -13.31
CA GLU A 495 18.40 -3.21 -13.55
C GLU A 495 17.67 -3.77 -12.30
N GLY A 496 17.43 -2.94 -11.27
CA GLY A 496 16.73 -3.28 -10.02
C GLY A 496 15.20 -3.25 -10.12
N TYR A 497 14.65 -2.56 -11.13
CA TYR A 497 13.28 -2.79 -11.60
C TYR A 497 13.30 -4.00 -12.51
N SER A 498 13.20 -5.18 -11.89
CA SER A 498 13.05 -6.41 -12.63
C SER A 498 11.76 -6.30 -13.47
N GLN A 499 11.88 -6.21 -14.80
CA GLN A 499 10.78 -6.42 -15.76
C GLN A 499 10.03 -7.75 -15.54
N LEU A 500 10.59 -8.64 -14.71
CA LEU A 500 9.95 -9.82 -14.14
C LEU A 500 8.88 -9.41 -13.11
N GLY A 501 7.74 -8.91 -13.58
CA GLY A 501 6.64 -8.54 -12.69
C GLY A 501 5.49 -7.79 -13.31
N GLU A 502 5.65 -7.24 -14.51
CA GLU A 502 4.58 -6.46 -15.18
C GLU A 502 3.52 -7.36 -15.83
N GLU A 503 3.91 -8.54 -16.32
CA GLU A 503 2.97 -9.46 -16.95
C GLU A 503 2.04 -10.14 -15.92
N SER A 504 0.78 -10.33 -16.34
CA SER A 504 -0.20 -11.09 -15.56
C SER A 504 0.24 -12.54 -15.37
N ILE A 505 0.04 -13.07 -14.16
CA ILE A 505 0.25 -14.50 -13.89
C ILE A 505 -0.96 -15.35 -14.31
N ILE A 506 -2.02 -14.77 -14.88
CA ILE A 506 -3.23 -15.49 -15.31
C ILE A 506 -3.12 -15.85 -16.79
N GLU A 507 -3.05 -17.16 -17.07
CA GLU A 507 -3.10 -17.64 -18.45
C GLU A 507 -4.54 -17.87 -18.88
N ILE A 508 -5.10 -16.87 -19.55
CA ILE A 508 -6.45 -16.95 -20.08
C ILE A 508 -6.47 -18.00 -21.21
N ARG A 509 -6.87 -19.24 -20.89
CA ARG A 509 -7.04 -20.31 -21.89
C ARG A 509 -7.95 -19.81 -23.02
N SER A 510 -7.38 -19.64 -24.21
CA SER A 510 -8.09 -19.23 -25.44
C SER A 510 -8.91 -20.37 -26.06
N ALA A 511 -9.53 -21.24 -25.25
CA ALA A 511 -10.14 -22.48 -25.70
C ALA A 511 -11.48 -22.79 -25.00
N ARG A 512 -12.50 -21.97 -25.23
CA ARG A 512 -13.92 -22.37 -25.09
C ARG A 512 -14.82 -21.86 -26.23
N LYS A 513 -14.25 -21.63 -27.43
CA LYS A 513 -15.03 -21.41 -28.67
C LYS A 513 -15.44 -22.72 -29.38
N GLY A 514 -15.10 -23.90 -28.83
CA GLY A 514 -15.22 -25.19 -29.53
C GLY A 514 -16.25 -26.20 -29.03
N GLU A 515 -16.91 -26.02 -27.88
CA GLU A 515 -17.86 -27.01 -27.35
C GLU A 515 -19.31 -26.52 -27.42
N LYS A 516 -19.77 -26.22 -28.64
CA LYS A 516 -21.20 -26.00 -28.93
C LYS A 516 -21.65 -26.70 -30.21
N GLN A 517 -21.11 -27.87 -30.55
CA GLN A 517 -21.74 -28.76 -31.54
C GLN A 517 -21.48 -30.23 -31.22
N LEU A 518 -22.27 -30.80 -30.32
CA LEU A 518 -22.66 -32.21 -30.33
C LEU A 518 -24.03 -32.34 -29.64
N ARG A 519 -25.02 -31.61 -30.15
CA ARG A 519 -26.43 -31.90 -29.84
C ARG A 519 -26.84 -33.15 -30.60
N ARG A 520 -27.04 -34.24 -29.86
CA ARG A 520 -27.71 -35.46 -30.33
C ARG A 520 -29.02 -35.10 -31.04
N THR A 521 -29.15 -35.53 -32.29
CA THR A 521 -30.38 -35.48 -33.08
C THR A 521 -31.44 -36.44 -32.53
N PRO A 522 -32.75 -36.11 -32.60
CA PRO A 522 -33.81 -37.01 -32.13
C PRO A 522 -34.03 -38.19 -33.09
N ARG A 523 -34.24 -39.39 -32.53
CA ARG A 523 -34.65 -40.60 -33.25
C ARG A 523 -35.94 -40.35 -34.04
N ARG A 524 -35.89 -40.55 -35.35
CA ARG A 524 -37.06 -40.64 -36.23
C ARG A 524 -37.58 -42.09 -36.20
N HIS A 525 -38.85 -42.26 -35.88
CA HIS A 525 -39.58 -43.52 -35.97
C HIS A 525 -39.49 -44.09 -37.40
N LEU A 526 -39.09 -45.35 -37.52
CA LEU A 526 -39.28 -46.16 -38.72
C LEU A 526 -40.32 -47.23 -38.36
N GLN A 527 -41.48 -47.14 -39.01
CA GLN A 527 -42.49 -48.18 -39.06
C GLN A 527 -41.94 -49.39 -39.83
N SER A 528 -42.24 -50.57 -39.32
CA SER A 528 -42.08 -51.88 -39.96
C SER A 528 -43.06 -52.05 -41.13
N PRO A 529 -42.66 -52.78 -42.18
CA PRO A 529 -43.62 -53.52 -43.01
C PRO A 529 -43.43 -55.03 -42.81
N GLU A 530 -44.51 -55.72 -42.44
CA GLU A 530 -44.71 -57.13 -42.78
C GLU A 530 -45.88 -57.20 -43.77
N GLU A 531 -45.60 -57.89 -44.88
CA GLU A 531 -46.47 -58.44 -45.94
C GLU A 531 -47.37 -57.52 -46.78
#